data_AF-W6M107-F1
#
_entry.id   AF-W6M107-F1
#
_cell.length_a   1.000
_cell.length_b   1.000
_cell.length_c   1.000
_cell.angle_alpha   90.00
_cell.angle_beta   90.00
_cell.angle_gamma   90.00
#
_symmetry.space_group_name_H-M   'P 1'
#
loop_
_entity.id
_entity.type
_entity.pdbx_description
1 polymer ?
#
loop_
_entity_poly.entity_id
_entity_poly.type
_entity_poly.pdbx_seq_one_letter_code
_entity_poly.pdbx_strand_id
1 'polypeptide(L)'
;MFDIAIERSHPLTPQQARQAAETFAEHLANRHEISYRWEGDSLHFQRSGIDGQIELVPGSIRVNVRLGWLLTPFKQRLEQEIHRHLDEIFPLLAAPDAALPLPNAPHSATTSSPESHL
;
A
#
# COMPACT_ATOMS: atom_id res chain seq x y z
N MET A 1 -4.40 -17.00 3.76
CA MET A 1 -4.10 -16.70 5.18
C MET A 1 -2.89 -15.78 5.20
N PHE A 2 -3.03 -14.61 5.82
CA PHE A 2 -1.95 -13.63 5.99
C PHE A 2 -1.25 -13.91 7.30
N ASP A 3 0.04 -13.59 7.38
CA ASP A 3 0.82 -13.84 8.60
C ASP A 3 0.65 -12.67 9.58
N ILE A 4 0.56 -11.46 9.04
CA ILE A 4 0.33 -10.21 9.76
C ILE A 4 -0.91 -9.56 9.15
N ALA A 5 -1.87 -9.16 9.98
CA ALA A 5 -3.03 -8.38 9.57
C ALA A 5 -3.22 -7.23 10.56
N ILE A 6 -3.17 -6.01 10.06
CA ILE A 6 -3.24 -4.78 10.85
C ILE A 6 -4.43 -3.99 10.34
N GLU A 7 -5.40 -3.73 11.22
CA GLU A 7 -6.50 -2.83 10.93
C GLU A 7 -6.37 -1.59 11.79
N ARG A 8 -6.39 -0.41 11.18
CA ARG A 8 -6.26 0.86 11.88
C ARG A 8 -7.34 1.82 11.40
N SER A 9 -8.21 2.22 12.32
CA SER A 9 -9.17 3.29 12.07
C SER A 9 -8.45 4.63 12.00
N HIS A 10 -8.78 5.43 11.00
CA HIS A 10 -8.20 6.75 10.79
C HIS A 10 -9.28 7.77 10.41
N PRO A 11 -9.11 9.04 10.77
CA PRO A 11 -10.01 10.11 10.34
C PRO A 11 -9.78 10.56 8.88
N LEU A 12 -8.79 10.00 8.18
CA LEU A 12 -8.45 10.39 6.81
C LEU A 12 -9.54 10.02 5.81
N THR A 13 -9.69 10.87 4.79
CA THR A 13 -10.54 10.59 3.62
C THR A 13 -9.90 9.48 2.76
N PRO A 14 -10.70 8.75 1.95
CA PRO A 14 -10.17 7.71 1.05
C PRO A 14 -9.05 8.22 0.14
N GLN A 15 -9.10 9.50 -0.25
CA GLN A 15 -8.08 10.12 -1.09
C GLN A 15 -6.74 10.30 -0.36
N GLN A 16 -6.77 10.77 0.90
CA GLN A 16 -5.57 10.89 1.71
C GLN A 16 -4.98 9.53 2.07
N ALA A 17 -5.84 8.56 2.39
CA ALA A 17 -5.40 7.20 2.68
C ALA A 17 -4.74 6.56 1.45
N ARG A 18 -5.26 6.83 0.24
CA ARG A 18 -4.65 6.41 -1.03
C ARG A 18 -3.29 7.04 -1.25
N GLN A 19 -3.16 8.35 -1.04
CA GLN A 19 -1.90 9.04 -1.21
C GLN A 19 -0.83 8.54 -0.21
N ALA A 20 -1.23 8.29 1.04
CA ALA A 20 -0.36 7.72 2.07
C ALA A 20 0.18 6.33 1.68
N ALA A 21 -0.71 5.46 1.20
CA ALA A 21 -0.33 4.14 0.73
C ALA A 21 0.54 4.20 -0.54
N GLU A 22 0.27 5.11 -1.46
CA GLU A 22 1.08 5.33 -2.66
C GLU A 22 2.50 5.78 -2.29
N THR A 23 2.64 6.82 -1.47
CA THR A 23 3.93 7.29 -0.98
C THR A 23 4.69 6.18 -0.25
N PHE A 24 4.01 5.36 0.56
CA PHE A 24 4.62 4.20 1.21
C PHE A 24 5.19 3.20 0.18
N ALA A 25 4.41 2.84 -0.84
CA ALA A 25 4.87 1.93 -1.90
C ALA A 25 6.01 2.54 -2.73
N GLU A 26 5.94 3.82 -3.09
CA GLU A 26 7.01 4.51 -3.82
C GLU A 26 8.33 4.52 -3.04
N HIS A 27 8.26 4.84 -1.74
CA HIS A 27 9.43 4.82 -0.86
C HIS A 27 10.05 3.43 -0.75
N LEU A 28 9.22 2.39 -0.65
CA LEU A 28 9.70 1.02 -0.64
C LEU A 28 10.27 0.63 -2.01
N ALA A 29 9.63 1.01 -3.11
CA ALA A 29 10.07 0.67 -4.47
C ALA A 29 11.43 1.29 -4.79
N ASN A 30 11.63 2.55 -4.38
CA ASN A 30 12.89 3.27 -4.57
C ASN A 30 14.06 2.64 -3.81
N ARG A 31 13.83 2.15 -2.58
CA ARG A 31 14.91 1.63 -1.72
C ARG A 31 15.13 0.12 -1.80
N HIS A 32 14.10 -0.66 -2.11
CA HIS A 32 14.10 -2.10 -1.87
C HIS A 32 13.70 -2.96 -3.08
N GLU A 33 13.60 -2.36 -4.28
CA GLU A 33 13.25 -3.05 -5.54
C GLU A 33 11.94 -3.84 -5.43
N ILE A 34 10.94 -3.27 -4.75
CA ILE A 34 9.64 -3.91 -4.63
C ILE A 34 8.75 -3.59 -5.83
N SER A 35 7.90 -4.54 -6.20
CA SER A 35 6.85 -4.33 -7.19
C SER A 35 5.55 -4.00 -6.48
N TYR A 36 4.85 -2.95 -6.92
CA TYR A 36 3.53 -2.60 -6.40
C TYR A 36 2.51 -2.38 -7.53
N ARG A 37 1.24 -2.60 -7.20
CA ARG A 37 0.10 -2.48 -8.10
C ARG A 37 -1.13 -2.02 -7.32
N TRP A 38 -1.84 -1.05 -7.87
CA TRP A 38 -3.19 -0.71 -7.44
C TRP A 38 -4.24 -1.61 -8.12
N GLU A 39 -5.14 -2.16 -7.33
CA GLU A 39 -6.36 -2.85 -7.75
C GLU A 39 -7.57 -2.20 -7.05
N GLY A 40 -8.22 -1.27 -7.74
CA GLY A 40 -9.31 -0.47 -7.16
C GLY A 40 -8.82 0.35 -5.96
N ASP A 41 -9.38 0.06 -4.78
CA ASP A 41 -9.03 0.69 -3.49
C ASP A 41 -7.98 -0.13 -2.70
N SER A 42 -7.37 -1.14 -3.32
CA SER A 42 -6.36 -2.00 -2.69
C SER A 42 -5.00 -1.86 -3.37
N LEU A 43 -3.94 -1.68 -2.60
CA LEU A 43 -2.56 -1.62 -3.08
C LEU A 43 -1.84 -2.91 -2.74
N HIS A 44 -1.53 -3.71 -3.75
CA HIS A 44 -0.71 -4.91 -3.61
C HIS A 44 0.75 -4.56 -3.80
N PHE A 45 1.62 -5.04 -2.91
CA PHE A 45 3.06 -4.86 -3.00
C PHE A 45 3.77 -6.15 -2.65
N GLN A 46 4.86 -6.47 -3.36
CA GLN A 46 5.57 -7.72 -3.17
C GLN A 46 7.08 -7.54 -3.37
N ARG A 47 7.83 -8.29 -2.57
CA ARG A 47 9.29 -8.37 -2.55
C ARG A 47 9.68 -9.83 -2.39
N SER A 48 10.90 -10.21 -2.78
CA SER A 48 11.46 -11.55 -2.55
C SER A 48 11.23 -12.05 -1.11
N GLY A 49 10.24 -12.93 -0.94
CA GLY A 49 9.85 -13.55 0.34
C GLY A 49 8.79 -12.81 1.17
N ILE A 50 8.32 -11.63 0.76
CA ILE A 50 7.30 -10.84 1.46
C ILE A 50 6.25 -10.40 0.44
N ASP A 51 5.01 -10.79 0.67
CA ASP A 51 3.84 -10.35 -0.10
C ASP A 51 2.94 -9.52 0.82
N GLY A 52 2.44 -8.38 0.36
CA GLY A 52 1.67 -7.46 1.15
C GLY A 52 0.56 -6.80 0.35
N GLN A 53 -0.51 -6.42 1.03
CA GLN A 53 -1.63 -5.68 0.45
C GLN A 53 -2.15 -4.67 1.47
N ILE A 54 -2.56 -3.50 0.98
CA ILE A 54 -3.19 -2.44 1.77
C ILE A 54 -4.57 -2.20 1.17
N GLU A 55 -5.61 -2.59 1.88
CA GLU A 55 -7.00 -2.30 1.58
C GLU A 55 -7.38 -0.97 2.23
N LEU A 56 -7.84 -0.02 1.41
CA LEU A 56 -8.38 1.26 1.88
C LEU A 56 -9.88 1.09 2.09
N VAL A 57 -10.31 1.16 3.36
CA VAL A 57 -11.72 1.07 3.74
C VAL A 57 -12.16 2.47 4.23
N PRO A 58 -13.41 2.89 3.98
CA PRO A 58 -13.89 4.16 4.52
C PRO A 58 -13.77 4.20 6.06
N GLY A 59 -12.88 5.06 6.56
CA GLY A 59 -12.61 5.26 7.99
C GLY A 59 -11.60 4.28 8.61
N SER A 60 -11.07 3.32 7.84
CA SER A 60 -10.07 2.35 8.31
C SER A 60 -9.16 1.88 7.19
N ILE A 61 -7.88 1.70 7.48
CA ILE A 61 -6.99 0.93 6.60
C ILE A 61 -6.88 -0.51 7.11
N ARG A 62 -6.73 -1.44 6.19
CA ARG A 62 -6.37 -2.82 6.50
C ARG A 62 -5.11 -3.18 5.73
N VAL A 63 -4.07 -3.55 6.46
CA VAL A 63 -2.76 -3.93 5.92
C VAL A 63 -2.55 -5.40 6.20
N ASN A 64 -2.49 -6.21 5.15
CA ASN A 64 -2.26 -7.64 5.26
C ASN A 64 -0.88 -7.95 4.67
N VAL A 65 -0.05 -8.65 5.42
CA VAL A 65 1.28 -9.06 4.97
C VAL A 65 1.43 -10.56 5.17
N ARG A 66 1.89 -11.22 4.12
CA ARG A 66 2.19 -12.63 4.06
C ARG A 66 3.68 -12.82 3.90
N LEU A 67 4.27 -13.46 4.91
CA LEU A 67 5.67 -13.83 4.89
C LEU A 67 5.83 -15.23 4.30
N GLY A 68 6.93 -15.44 3.60
CA GLY A 68 7.40 -16.79 3.28
C GLY A 68 7.79 -17.53 4.56
N TRP A 69 7.66 -18.87 4.53
CA TRP A 69 8.00 -19.78 5.64
C TRP A 69 9.43 -19.63 6.18
N LEU A 70 10.35 -19.10 5.37
CA LEU A 70 11.74 -18.81 5.76
C LEU A 70 11.87 -17.59 6.69
N LEU A 71 10.88 -16.69 6.72
CA LEU A 71 10.93 -15.41 7.43
C LEU A 71 10.03 -15.37 8.68
N THR A 72 9.44 -16.50 9.09
CA THR A 72 8.62 -16.62 10.31
C THR A 72 9.31 -16.07 11.59
N PRO A 73 10.61 -16.31 11.87
CA PRO A 73 11.23 -15.71 13.06
C PRO A 73 11.39 -14.18 12.97
N PHE A 74 11.32 -13.61 11.76
CA PHE A 74 11.35 -12.16 11.52
C PHE A 74 9.97 -11.51 11.55
N LYS A 75 8.89 -12.30 11.61
CA LYS A 75 7.50 -11.82 11.64
C LYS A 75 7.30 -10.68 12.65
N GLN A 76 7.71 -10.89 13.91
CA GLN A 76 7.54 -9.91 14.98
C GLN A 76 8.26 -8.58 14.68
N ARG A 77 9.49 -8.63 14.15
CA ARG A 77 10.21 -7.42 13.76
C ARG A 77 9.56 -6.72 12.58
N LEU A 78 9.13 -7.49 11.57
CA LEU A 78 8.46 -6.93 10.40
C LEU A 78 7.13 -6.28 10.77
N GLU A 79 6.33 -6.93 11.62
CA GLU A 79 5.08 -6.38 12.15
C GLU A 79 5.30 -5.06 12.89
N GLN A 80 6.34 -4.97 13.72
CA GLN A 80 6.72 -3.73 14.40
C GLN A 80 7.19 -2.65 13.42
N GLU A 81 7.95 -3.03 12.39
CA GLU A 81 8.44 -2.09 11.39
C GLU A 81 7.33 -1.53 10.50
N ILE A 82 6.36 -2.37 10.12
CA ILE A 82 5.15 -1.98 9.41
C ILE A 82 4.33 -1.02 10.29
N HIS A 83 4.10 -1.39 11.56
CA HIS A 83 3.42 -0.49 12.50
C HIS A 83 4.10 0.87 12.59
N ARG A 84 5.43 0.89 12.76
CA ARG A 84 6.18 2.14 12.86
C ARG A 84 6.08 2.97 11.59
N HIS A 85 6.29 2.38 10.41
CA HIS A 85 6.19 3.14 9.16
C HIS A 85 4.77 3.67 8.91
N LEU A 86 3.74 2.89 9.22
CA LEU A 86 2.36 3.36 9.15
C LEU A 86 2.15 4.52 10.13
N ASP A 87 2.62 4.40 11.37
CA ASP A 87 2.50 5.44 12.40
C ASP A 87 3.33 6.69 12.08
N GLU A 88 4.39 6.60 11.27
CA GLU A 88 5.11 7.77 10.78
C GLU A 88 4.36 8.46 9.63
N ILE A 89 3.93 7.68 8.63
CA ILE A 89 3.37 8.21 7.38
C ILE A 89 1.95 8.75 7.58
N PHE A 90 1.08 8.04 8.31
CA PHE A 90 -0.31 8.43 8.48
C PHE A 90 -0.52 9.80 9.15
N PRO A 91 0.14 10.15 10.28
CA PRO A 91 0.01 11.48 10.87
C PRO A 91 0.70 12.56 10.03
N LEU A 92 1.75 12.23 9.27
CA LEU A 92 2.38 13.17 8.32
C LEU A 92 1.44 13.57 7.17
N LEU A 93 0.50 12.70 6.77
CA LEU A 93 -0.53 12.99 5.77
C LEU A 93 -1.86 13.49 6.38
N ALA A 94 -2.03 13.46 7.71
CA ALA A 94 -3.27 13.85 8.39
C ALA A 94 -3.56 15.36 8.42
N ALA A 95 -2.65 16.21 7.96
CA ALA A 95 -2.88 17.65 7.79
C ALA A 95 -2.07 18.18 6.58
N PRO A 96 -2.56 19.11 5.73
CA PRO A 96 -3.86 19.81 5.71
C PRO A 96 -4.48 19.88 4.28
N ASP A 97 -5.43 18.99 3.95
CA ASP A 97 -6.26 19.17 2.73
C ASP A 97 -7.74 18.97 3.08
N ALA A 98 -8.33 20.03 3.62
CA ALA A 98 -9.78 20.20 3.71
C ALA A 98 -10.32 20.91 2.45
N ALA A 99 -9.57 20.98 1.36
CA ALA A 99 -9.99 21.66 0.15
C ALA A 99 -9.20 21.13 -1.05
N LEU A 100 -9.80 20.24 -1.84
CA LEU A 100 -10.20 20.49 -3.23
C LEU A 100 -11.01 19.28 -3.79
N PRO A 101 -12.07 19.50 -4.57
CA PRO A 101 -12.79 18.43 -5.25
C PRO A 101 -11.95 17.84 -6.40
N LEU A 102 -12.00 16.51 -6.52
CA LEU A 102 -11.33 15.64 -7.51
C LEU A 102 -11.31 16.20 -8.95
N PRO A 103 -10.17 16.02 -9.64
CA PRO A 103 -10.20 15.62 -11.05
C PRO A 103 -9.52 14.25 -11.24
N ASN A 104 -10.34 13.25 -11.59
CA ASN A 104 -10.07 12.03 -12.35
C ASN A 104 -8.59 11.62 -12.51
N ALA A 105 -8.20 10.51 -11.87
CA ALA A 105 -7.01 9.75 -12.27
C ALA A 105 -7.42 8.54 -13.13
N PRO A 106 -7.24 8.56 -14.46
CA PRO A 106 -7.06 7.33 -15.22
C PRO A 106 -5.64 6.84 -14.96
N HIS A 107 -5.51 5.73 -14.22
CA HIS A 107 -4.22 5.07 -14.06
C HIS A 107 -3.96 4.30 -15.35
N SER A 108 -3.00 4.80 -16.12
CA SER A 108 -2.52 4.25 -17.38
C SER A 108 -2.28 2.73 -17.28
N ALA A 109 -3.17 1.96 -17.89
CA ALA A 109 -2.87 0.61 -18.34
C ALA A 109 -2.01 0.70 -19.60
N THR A 110 -0.71 0.96 -19.44
CA THR A 110 0.28 0.75 -20.51
C THR A 110 1.16 -0.42 -20.12
N THR A 111 0.77 -1.60 -20.61
CA THR A 111 1.62 -2.59 -21.30
C THR A 111 0.88 -3.93 -21.29
N SER A 112 -0.09 -4.07 -22.20
CA SER A 112 -0.39 -5.36 -22.82
C SER A 112 0.10 -5.28 -24.25
N SER A 113 1.28 -5.85 -24.49
CA SER A 113 1.74 -6.34 -25.79
C SER A 113 0.84 -7.50 -26.25
N PRO A 114 1.02 -8.07 -27.45
CA PRO A 114 1.04 -7.49 -28.79
C PRO A 114 -0.04 -8.15 -29.67
N GLU A 115 -0.77 -7.42 -30.52
CA GLU A 115 -1.58 -8.08 -31.57
C GLU A 115 -1.51 -7.37 -32.91
N SER A 116 -0.92 -8.12 -33.86
CA SER A 116 -1.33 -8.33 -35.25
C SER A 116 -1.78 -7.16 -36.13
N HIS A 117 -1.13 -7.16 -37.29
CA HIS A 117 -1.71 -7.16 -38.65
C HIS A 117 -1.16 -6.03 -39.53
N LEU A 118 -0.25 -6.39 -40.45
CA LEU A 118 -0.43 -6.28 -41.91
C LEU A 118 0.72 -6.99 -42.64
#